data_AF-A0A2V7M492-F1
#
_entry.id   AF-A0A2V7M492-F1
#
_cell.length_a   1.000
_cell.length_b   1.000
_cell.length_c   1.000
_cell.angle_alpha   90.00
_cell.angle_beta   90.00
_cell.angle_gamma   90.00
#
_symmetry.space_group_name_H-M   'P 1'
#
loop_
_entity.id
_entity.type
_entity.pdbx_description
1 polymer ?
#
loop_
_entity_poly.entity_id
_entity_poly.type
_entity_poly.pdbx_seq_one_letter_code
_entity_poly.pdbx_strand_id
1 'polypeptide(L)'
;MGRQPGEGAVIGPVLRQERIEAIDILRGLAILGILIVNMGLFSLPEGTAVDGTAQRLIYFFAQEKFKALFSFLFGLGLAVQLMRADARGVRFLPLYARRLGVLFLIGVAHFLFLWDGDILHDYAENGFVLLLFRRLSPKTLLVSAGVLLAVPLFFFGLTTYYSITHRVSPPLKSWIAYETEPDDQQTIDENRRIYSSGTYGEQIGLRAGELPGDVTPDIDDAFVLAAFLLGLYAGRRRIFHDVPAHLPFIRRLQRWGLIIGGAGNAA
;
A
#
# COMPACT_ATOMS: atom_id res chain seq x y z
N MET A 1 51.58 -6.45 -12.16
CA MET A 1 50.38 -6.11 -12.97
C MET A 1 49.40 -5.36 -12.07
N GLY A 2 49.30 -4.05 -12.26
CA GLY A 2 48.49 -3.18 -11.41
C GLY A 2 47.00 -3.32 -11.67
N ARG A 3 46.20 -3.39 -10.60
CA ARG A 3 44.76 -3.13 -10.67
C ARG A 3 44.56 -1.66 -11.04
N GLN A 4 43.88 -1.40 -12.15
CA GLN A 4 43.39 -0.06 -12.46
C GLN A 4 42.27 0.31 -11.46
N PRO A 5 42.35 1.48 -10.81
CA PRO A 5 41.27 2.01 -10.00
C PRO A 5 40.36 2.91 -10.87
N GLY A 6 39.04 2.73 -10.77
CA GLY A 6 38.10 3.84 -11.00
C GLY A 6 37.24 3.85 -12.27
N GLU A 7 36.83 2.72 -12.84
CA GLU A 7 35.59 2.73 -13.63
C GLU A 7 34.41 2.85 -12.67
N GLY A 8 33.98 4.10 -12.43
CA GLY A 8 32.80 4.39 -11.63
C GLY A 8 31.63 3.57 -12.18
N ALA A 9 31.05 2.72 -11.34
CA ALA A 9 29.90 1.90 -11.71
C ALA A 9 28.80 2.82 -12.26
N VAL A 10 28.65 2.82 -13.60
CA VAL A 10 27.65 3.65 -14.28
C VAL A 10 26.29 3.18 -13.81
N ILE A 11 25.52 4.08 -13.17
CA ILE A 11 24.15 3.82 -12.76
C ILE A 11 23.28 3.82 -14.02
N GLY A 12 23.26 2.69 -14.73
CA GLY A 12 22.41 2.45 -15.90
C GLY A 12 21.06 1.82 -15.55
N PRO A 13 20.10 1.82 -16.50
CA PRO A 13 18.85 1.07 -16.40
C PRO A 13 19.10 -0.40 -16.04
N VAL A 14 18.12 -1.03 -15.37
CA VAL A 14 18.19 -2.46 -15.02
C VAL A 14 18.31 -3.29 -16.30
N LEU A 15 19.37 -4.08 -16.42
CA LEU A 15 19.56 -4.95 -17.57
C LEU A 15 18.50 -6.05 -17.58
N ARG A 16 18.09 -6.51 -18.77
CA ARG A 16 17.03 -7.54 -18.90
C ARG A 16 17.35 -8.82 -18.14
N GLN A 17 18.61 -9.21 -18.07
CA GLN A 17 19.11 -10.38 -17.32
C GLN A 17 19.06 -10.21 -15.80
N GLU A 18 18.94 -8.98 -15.30
CA GLU A 18 18.82 -8.68 -13.86
C GLU A 18 17.35 -8.69 -13.40
N ARG A 19 16.38 -8.78 -14.32
CA ARG A 19 14.95 -8.74 -14.02
C ARG A 19 14.46 -10.11 -13.56
N ILE A 20 13.50 -10.07 -12.64
CA ILE A 20 12.83 -11.26 -12.13
C ILE A 20 11.44 -11.25 -12.77
N GLU A 21 11.28 -12.05 -13.83
CA GLU A 21 10.08 -12.04 -14.68
C GLU A 21 8.79 -12.22 -13.88
N ALA A 22 8.78 -13.14 -12.91
CA ALA A 22 7.65 -13.35 -12.03
C ALA A 22 7.24 -12.07 -11.26
N ILE A 23 8.19 -11.27 -10.80
CA ILE A 23 7.91 -10.02 -10.08
C ILE A 23 7.34 -8.97 -11.04
N ASP A 24 7.88 -8.87 -12.25
CA ASP A 24 7.40 -7.91 -13.25
C ASP A 24 5.98 -8.25 -13.71
N ILE A 25 5.65 -9.54 -13.90
CA ILE A 25 4.28 -10.01 -14.18
C ILE A 25 3.33 -9.67 -13.02
N LEU A 26 3.71 -9.98 -11.78
CA LEU A 26 2.88 -9.71 -10.61
C LEU A 26 2.61 -8.21 -10.43
N ARG A 27 3.57 -7.34 -10.76
CA ARG A 27 3.37 -5.88 -10.75
C ARG A 27 2.36 -5.44 -11.80
N GLY A 28 2.49 -5.91 -13.04
CA GLY A 28 1.54 -5.61 -14.10
C GLY A 28 0.12 -6.06 -13.73
N LEU A 29 -0.01 -7.26 -13.16
CA LEU A 29 -1.28 -7.77 -12.66
C LEU A 29 -1.85 -6.93 -11.52
N ALA A 30 -1.01 -6.50 -10.57
CA ALA A 30 -1.43 -5.65 -9.46
C ALA A 30 -1.97 -4.30 -9.94
N ILE A 31 -1.26 -3.65 -10.87
CA ILE A 31 -1.68 -2.36 -11.44
C ILE A 31 -3.00 -2.51 -12.22
N LEU A 32 -3.14 -3.58 -13.02
CA LEU A 32 -4.39 -3.86 -13.74
C LEU A 32 -5.56 -4.07 -12.76
N GLY A 33 -5.34 -4.80 -11.67
CA GLY A 33 -6.35 -5.03 -10.66
C GLY A 33 -6.78 -3.75 -9.93
N ILE A 34 -5.82 -2.90 -9.55
CA ILE A 34 -6.09 -1.57 -8.97
C ILE A 34 -6.92 -0.73 -9.94
N LEU A 35 -6.55 -0.73 -11.22
CA LEU A 35 -7.30 -0.02 -12.26
C LEU A 35 -8.77 -0.50 -12.33
N ILE A 36 -9.01 -1.81 -12.31
CA ILE A 36 -10.37 -2.37 -12.37
C ILE A 36 -11.21 -1.92 -11.17
N VAL A 37 -10.64 -1.93 -9.96
CA VAL A 37 -11.33 -1.47 -8.75
C VAL A 37 -11.66 0.02 -8.85
N ASN A 38 -10.69 0.85 -9.24
CA ASN A 38 -10.87 2.30 -9.32
C ASN A 38 -11.82 2.72 -10.45
N MET A 39 -11.87 1.98 -11.56
CA MET A 39 -12.83 2.25 -12.63
C MET A 39 -14.28 2.09 -12.13
N GLY A 40 -14.53 1.20 -11.17
CA GLY A 40 -15.81 1.13 -10.47
C GLY A 40 -16.17 2.45 -9.78
N LEU A 41 -15.22 3.00 -9.00
CA LEU A 41 -15.39 4.26 -8.27
C LEU A 41 -15.67 5.45 -9.21
N PHE A 42 -15.00 5.53 -10.36
CA PHE A 42 -15.22 6.62 -11.32
C PHE A 42 -16.49 6.47 -12.18
N SER A 43 -17.05 5.27 -12.27
CA SER A 43 -18.18 4.99 -13.17
C SER A 43 -19.54 5.39 -12.61
N LEU A 44 -19.62 5.72 -11.33
CA LEU A 44 -20.86 5.84 -10.57
C LEU A 44 -20.81 7.08 -9.67
N PRO A 45 -21.91 7.86 -9.57
CA PRO A 45 -22.00 8.89 -8.56
C PRO A 45 -21.77 8.31 -7.15
N GLU A 46 -21.01 9.00 -6.31
CA GLU A 46 -20.80 8.59 -4.92
C GLU A 46 -22.14 8.30 -4.21
N GLY A 47 -22.24 7.10 -3.63
CA GLY A 47 -23.46 6.63 -2.95
C GLY A 47 -24.48 5.92 -3.82
N THR A 48 -24.23 5.73 -5.13
CA THR A 48 -25.07 4.84 -5.95
C THR A 48 -24.66 3.37 -5.76
N ALA A 49 -25.54 2.60 -5.13
CA ALA A 49 -25.37 1.16 -5.04
C ALA A 49 -25.52 0.52 -6.42
N VAL A 50 -24.47 -0.15 -6.92
CA VAL A 50 -24.60 -1.02 -8.10
C VAL A 50 -24.98 -2.41 -7.64
N ASP A 51 -26.28 -2.65 -7.59
CA ASP A 51 -26.74 -4.01 -7.37
C ASP A 51 -26.45 -4.84 -8.64
N GLY A 52 -25.33 -5.56 -8.63
CA GLY A 52 -24.86 -6.28 -9.81
C GLY A 52 -23.82 -7.36 -9.50
N THR A 53 -23.94 -8.48 -10.19
CA THR A 53 -22.98 -9.60 -10.11
C THR A 53 -21.55 -9.14 -10.37
N ALA A 54 -21.33 -8.19 -11.28
CA ALA A 54 -20.01 -7.64 -11.59
C ALA A 54 -19.37 -6.93 -10.37
N GLN A 55 -20.12 -6.10 -9.64
CA GLN A 55 -19.58 -5.41 -8.46
C GLN A 55 -19.24 -6.42 -7.36
N ARG A 56 -20.11 -7.41 -7.11
CA ARG A 56 -19.85 -8.48 -6.14
C ARG A 56 -18.60 -9.31 -6.50
N LEU A 57 -18.38 -9.57 -7.79
CA LEU A 57 -17.16 -10.24 -8.26
C LEU A 57 -15.92 -9.35 -8.05
N ILE A 58 -16.01 -8.04 -8.29
CA ILE A 58 -14.91 -7.10 -8.04
C ILE A 58 -14.58 -7.03 -6.54
N TYR A 59 -15.58 -6.88 -5.66
CA TYR A 59 -15.38 -6.94 -4.21
C TYR A 59 -14.70 -8.25 -3.79
N PHE A 60 -15.23 -9.38 -4.27
CA PHE A 60 -14.72 -10.69 -3.90
C PHE A 60 -13.29 -10.93 -4.41
N PHE A 61 -12.99 -10.64 -5.68
CA PHE A 61 -11.70 -11.00 -6.30
C PHE A 61 -10.64 -9.91 -6.29
N ALA A 62 -11.02 -8.64 -6.21
CA ALA A 62 -10.12 -7.52 -6.51
C ALA A 62 -9.96 -6.52 -5.36
N GLN A 63 -11.05 -6.15 -4.67
CA GLN A 63 -11.01 -5.13 -3.61
C GLN A 63 -10.02 -5.50 -2.51
N GLU A 64 -9.16 -4.53 -2.17
CA GLU A 64 -8.01 -4.59 -1.26
C GLU A 64 -6.90 -5.62 -1.59
N LYS A 65 -7.20 -6.64 -2.40
CA LYS A 65 -6.27 -7.74 -2.72
C LYS A 65 -5.15 -7.27 -3.62
N PHE A 66 -5.47 -6.40 -4.58
CA PHE A 66 -4.45 -5.82 -5.46
C PHE A 66 -3.64 -4.71 -4.77
N LYS A 67 -4.23 -3.94 -3.83
CA LYS A 67 -3.49 -3.06 -2.91
C LYS A 67 -2.49 -3.88 -2.08
N ALA A 68 -2.93 -4.95 -1.43
CA ALA A 68 -2.07 -5.85 -0.65
C ALA A 68 -0.92 -6.44 -1.48
N LEU A 69 -1.21 -6.92 -2.69
CA LEU A 69 -0.19 -7.45 -3.60
C LEU A 69 0.80 -6.36 -4.01
N PHE A 70 0.31 -5.17 -4.39
CA PHE A 70 1.16 -4.06 -4.78
C PHE A 70 2.06 -3.60 -3.62
N SER A 71 1.52 -3.51 -2.40
CA SER A 71 2.27 -3.20 -1.18
C SER A 71 3.39 -4.22 -0.93
N PHE A 72 3.06 -5.51 -1.00
CA PHE A 72 4.06 -6.57 -0.86
C PHE A 72 5.16 -6.45 -1.92
N LEU A 73 4.80 -6.17 -3.18
CA LEU A 73 5.75 -6.01 -4.27
C LEU A 73 6.62 -4.75 -4.15
N PHE A 74 6.13 -3.71 -3.47
CA PHE A 74 6.91 -2.51 -3.14
C PHE A 74 8.05 -2.86 -2.18
N GLY A 75 7.75 -3.51 -1.06
CA GLY A 75 8.77 -3.95 -0.10
C GLY A 75 9.76 -4.96 -0.69
N LEU A 76 9.26 -5.88 -1.52
CA LEU A 76 10.09 -6.80 -2.32
C LEU A 76 11.02 -6.03 -3.26
N GLY A 77 10.50 -5.00 -3.91
CA GLY A 77 11.24 -4.10 -4.79
C GLY A 77 12.36 -3.36 -4.06
N LEU A 78 12.11 -2.90 -2.83
CA LEU A 78 13.14 -2.31 -1.98
C LEU A 78 14.28 -3.30 -1.72
N ALA A 79 13.95 -4.53 -1.32
CA ALA A 79 14.95 -5.56 -1.05
C ALA A 79 15.84 -5.85 -2.28
N VAL A 80 15.23 -5.94 -3.47
CA VAL A 80 15.96 -6.14 -4.73
C VAL A 80 16.87 -4.94 -5.04
N GLN A 81 16.39 -3.71 -4.85
CA GLN A 81 17.19 -2.50 -5.07
C GLN A 81 18.35 -2.41 -4.07
N LEU A 82 18.13 -2.80 -2.80
CA LEU A 82 19.15 -2.86 -1.76
C LEU A 82 20.26 -3.85 -2.13
N MET A 83 19.91 -5.08 -2.50
CA MET A 83 20.89 -6.09 -2.92
C MET A 83 21.73 -5.64 -4.13
N ARG A 84 21.11 -4.94 -5.09
CA ARG A 84 21.83 -4.41 -6.26
C ARG A 84 22.75 -3.25 -5.90
N ALA A 85 22.31 -2.37 -5.00
CA ALA A 85 23.14 -1.27 -4.53
C ALA A 85 24.39 -1.80 -3.79
N ASP A 86 24.21 -2.81 -2.94
CA ASP A 86 25.29 -3.49 -2.23
C ASP A 86 26.26 -4.18 -3.22
N ALA A 87 25.73 -4.89 -4.23
CA ALA A 87 26.55 -5.56 -5.25
C ALA A 87 27.36 -4.57 -6.12
N ARG A 88 26.83 -3.37 -6.36
CA ARG A 88 27.50 -2.31 -7.15
C ARG A 88 28.34 -1.36 -6.30
N GLY A 89 28.37 -1.53 -4.97
CA GLY A 89 29.10 -0.64 -4.07
C GLY A 89 28.59 0.80 -4.02
N VAL A 90 27.32 1.05 -4.39
CA VAL A 90 26.74 2.39 -4.43
C VAL A 90 25.93 2.71 -3.17
N ARG A 91 25.85 3.99 -2.81
CA ARG A 91 25.09 4.44 -1.62
C ARG A 91 23.58 4.28 -1.84
N PHE A 92 23.00 3.25 -1.24
CA PHE A 92 21.56 2.95 -1.34
C PHE A 92 20.65 4.07 -0.79
N LEU A 93 20.90 4.53 0.44
CA LEU A 93 19.96 5.43 1.15
C LEU A 93 19.64 6.72 0.39
N PRO A 94 20.63 7.52 -0.09
CA PRO A 94 20.32 8.76 -0.80
C PRO A 94 19.54 8.53 -2.09
N LEU A 95 19.83 7.45 -2.81
CA LEU A 95 19.14 7.12 -4.06
C LEU A 95 17.69 6.71 -3.81
N TYR A 96 17.46 5.86 -2.81
CA TYR A 96 16.10 5.40 -2.49
C TYR A 96 15.27 6.51 -1.85
N ALA A 97 15.84 7.29 -0.92
CA ALA A 97 15.17 8.43 -0.30
C ALA A 97 14.77 9.49 -1.35
N ARG A 98 15.61 9.76 -2.35
CA ARG A 98 15.24 10.64 -3.46
C ARG A 98 14.06 10.09 -4.27
N ARG A 99 14.01 8.78 -4.52
CA ARG A 99 12.88 8.14 -5.23
C ARG A 99 11.59 8.27 -4.43
N LEU A 100 11.64 8.04 -3.12
CA LEU A 100 10.50 8.23 -2.23
C LEU A 100 10.05 9.69 -2.20
N GLY A 101 10.98 10.64 -2.11
CA GLY A 101 10.65 12.07 -2.15
C GLY A 101 9.99 12.48 -3.47
N VAL A 102 10.46 11.96 -4.60
CA VAL A 102 9.80 12.18 -5.90
C VAL A 102 8.41 11.52 -5.93
N LEU A 103 8.28 10.30 -5.41
CA LEU A 103 7.00 9.59 -5.33
C LEU A 103 5.99 10.37 -4.48
N PHE A 104 6.42 10.87 -3.33
CA PHE A 104 5.62 11.70 -2.44
C PHE A 104 5.14 12.97 -3.14
N LEU A 105 6.04 13.71 -3.80
CA LEU A 105 5.66 14.93 -4.53
C LEU A 105 4.68 14.63 -5.69
N ILE A 106 4.85 13.51 -6.38
CA ILE A 106 3.91 13.06 -7.41
C ILE A 106 2.56 12.73 -6.77
N GLY A 107 2.55 12.03 -5.64
CA GLY A 107 1.32 11.69 -4.92
C GLY A 107 0.56 12.91 -4.42
N VAL A 108 1.24 13.86 -3.76
CA VAL A 108 0.61 15.12 -3.33
C VAL A 108 0.10 15.92 -4.53
N ALA A 109 0.85 15.99 -5.63
CA ALA A 109 0.36 16.66 -6.83
C ALA A 109 -0.84 15.94 -7.44
N HIS A 110 -0.84 14.60 -7.47
CA HIS A 110 -1.96 13.80 -7.93
C HIS A 110 -3.19 14.02 -7.04
N PHE A 111 -3.03 13.99 -5.72
CA PHE A 111 -4.08 14.26 -4.74
C PHE A 111 -4.72 15.63 -5.00
N LEU A 112 -3.91 16.69 -5.04
CA LEU A 112 -4.41 18.06 -5.21
C LEU A 112 -5.08 18.28 -6.58
N PHE A 113 -4.44 17.84 -7.67
CA PHE A 113 -4.85 18.21 -9.02
C PHE A 113 -5.76 17.21 -9.71
N LEU A 114 -5.79 15.94 -9.29
CA LEU A 114 -6.48 14.88 -10.03
C LEU A 114 -7.59 14.26 -9.18
N TRP A 115 -7.21 13.57 -8.10
CA TRP A 115 -8.11 12.72 -7.35
C TRP A 115 -7.57 12.43 -5.94
N ASP A 116 -8.45 12.51 -4.97
CA ASP A 116 -8.23 12.33 -3.52
C ASP A 116 -7.92 10.88 -3.11
N GLY A 117 -8.27 9.87 -3.90
CA GLY A 117 -7.90 8.47 -3.59
C GLY A 117 -6.46 8.07 -3.96
N ASP A 118 -5.50 8.98 -3.82
CA ASP A 118 -4.10 8.72 -4.17
C ASP A 118 -3.41 7.75 -3.21
N ILE A 119 -2.74 6.73 -3.75
CA ILE A 119 -1.94 5.78 -2.95
C ILE A 119 -0.43 6.10 -2.97
N LEU A 120 -0.01 7.03 -3.82
CA LEU A 120 1.41 7.27 -4.11
C LEU A 120 2.09 7.97 -2.94
N HIS A 121 1.46 8.96 -2.32
CA HIS A 121 2.02 9.66 -1.16
C HIS A 121 2.08 8.74 0.07
N ASP A 122 1.00 8.00 0.40
CA ASP A 122 0.95 6.94 1.41
C ASP A 122 2.15 5.97 1.25
N TYR A 123 2.33 5.43 0.04
CA TYR A 123 3.43 4.50 -0.22
C TYR A 123 4.81 5.12 -0.05
N ALA A 124 4.94 6.42 -0.31
CA ALA A 124 6.19 7.13 -0.10
C ALA A 124 6.49 7.27 1.40
N GLU A 125 5.50 7.64 2.21
CA GLU A 125 5.58 7.76 3.66
C GLU A 125 5.93 6.42 4.32
N ASN A 126 5.14 5.39 4.03
CA ASN A 126 5.42 4.02 4.46
C ASN A 126 6.76 3.52 3.93
N GLY A 127 7.17 3.97 2.74
CA GLY A 127 8.50 3.69 2.18
C GLY A 127 9.63 4.31 2.99
N PHE A 128 9.45 5.54 3.51
CA PHE A 128 10.43 6.18 4.40
C PHE A 128 10.51 5.44 5.73
N VAL A 129 9.38 5.03 6.31
CA VAL A 129 9.35 4.20 7.52
C VAL A 129 10.02 2.85 7.27
N LEU A 130 9.74 2.20 6.15
CA LEU A 130 10.33 0.93 5.74
C LEU A 130 11.87 0.98 5.67
N LEU A 131 12.45 2.14 5.33
CA LEU A 131 13.92 2.30 5.35
C LEU A 131 14.49 2.01 6.74
N LEU A 132 13.78 2.30 7.83
CA LEU A 132 14.22 2.00 9.19
C LEU A 132 14.36 0.48 9.43
N PHE A 133 13.52 -0.32 8.76
CA PHE A 133 13.50 -1.78 8.88
C PHE A 133 14.51 -2.50 7.99
N ARG A 134 15.12 -1.81 7.01
CA ARG A 134 15.97 -2.42 5.96
C ARG A 134 17.09 -3.32 6.48
N ARG A 135 17.64 -3.04 7.67
CA ARG A 135 18.78 -3.78 8.28
C ARG A 135 18.37 -4.75 9.38
N LEU A 136 17.09 -4.80 9.75
CA LEU A 136 16.63 -5.64 10.87
C LEU A 136 16.68 -7.13 10.52
N SER A 137 16.66 -8.00 11.52
CA SER A 137 16.71 -9.44 11.29
C SER A 137 15.42 -9.95 10.61
N PRO A 138 15.46 -11.04 9.83
CA PRO A 138 14.25 -11.62 9.23
C PRO A 138 13.16 -11.96 10.26
N LYS A 139 13.55 -12.39 11.47
CA LYS A 139 12.61 -12.64 12.57
C LYS A 139 11.93 -11.35 13.03
N THR A 140 12.71 -10.28 13.19
CA THR A 140 12.17 -8.96 13.55
C THR A 140 11.19 -8.46 12.50
N LEU A 141 11.49 -8.61 11.21
CA LEU A 141 10.56 -8.22 10.13
C LEU A 141 9.21 -8.95 10.23
N LEU A 142 9.23 -10.27 10.47
CA LEU A 142 7.99 -11.05 10.61
C LEU A 142 7.20 -10.69 11.87
N VAL A 143 7.87 -10.48 13.00
CA VAL A 143 7.21 -10.06 14.24
C VAL A 143 6.60 -8.67 14.08
N SER A 144 7.34 -7.71 13.52
CA SER A 144 6.83 -6.37 13.24
C SER A 144 5.66 -6.39 12.26
N ALA A 145 5.73 -7.18 11.19
CA ALA A 145 4.61 -7.35 10.27
C ALA A 145 3.37 -7.95 10.98
N GLY A 146 3.56 -8.95 11.83
CA GLY A 146 2.46 -9.54 12.60
C GLY A 146 1.83 -8.56 13.59
N VAL A 147 2.64 -7.74 14.27
CA VAL A 147 2.15 -6.67 15.16
C VAL A 147 1.36 -5.63 14.39
N LEU A 148 1.89 -5.17 13.25
CA LEU A 148 1.22 -4.18 12.41
C LEU A 148 -0.11 -4.69 11.82
N LEU A 149 -0.18 -5.97 11.41
CA LEU A 149 -1.45 -6.59 10.99
C LEU A 149 -2.47 -6.71 12.12
N ALA A 150 -2.03 -6.75 13.38
CA ALA A 150 -2.93 -6.80 14.53
C ALA A 150 -3.56 -5.44 14.84
N VAL A 151 -2.97 -4.32 14.38
CA VAL A 151 -3.48 -2.96 14.61
C VAL A 151 -4.90 -2.78 14.01
N PRO A 152 -5.13 -2.97 12.70
CA PRO A 152 -6.47 -2.80 12.13
C PRO A 152 -7.49 -3.78 12.73
N LEU A 153 -7.08 -5.01 13.06
CA LEU A 153 -7.95 -5.99 13.72
C LEU A 153 -8.36 -5.55 15.13
N PHE A 154 -7.43 -4.95 15.88
CA PHE A 154 -7.70 -4.41 17.20
C PHE A 154 -8.68 -3.24 17.14
N PHE A 155 -8.45 -2.28 16.23
CA PHE A 155 -9.34 -1.14 16.05
C PHE A 155 -10.71 -1.56 15.52
N PHE A 156 -10.78 -2.48 14.56
CA PHE A 156 -12.04 -3.05 14.10
C PHE A 156 -12.85 -3.71 15.23
N GLY A 157 -12.18 -4.52 16.06
CA GLY A 157 -12.81 -5.15 17.22
C GLY A 157 -13.30 -4.14 18.26
N LEU A 158 -12.53 -3.05 18.44
CA LEU A 158 -12.87 -1.97 19.35
C LEU A 158 -14.06 -1.13 18.84
N THR A 159 -14.09 -0.79 17.55
CA THR A 159 -15.22 -0.11 16.89
C THR A 159 -16.49 -0.96 16.98
N THR A 160 -16.37 -2.28 16.76
CA THR A 160 -17.47 -3.24 16.94
C THR A 160 -17.94 -3.32 18.39
N TYR A 161 -17.01 -3.33 19.35
CA TYR A 161 -17.37 -3.30 20.78
C TYR A 161 -18.10 -2.00 21.15
N TYR A 162 -17.63 -0.86 20.64
CA TYR A 162 -18.27 0.43 20.86
C TYR A 162 -19.67 0.50 20.26
N SER A 163 -19.87 0.04 19.01
CA SER A 163 -21.17 0.07 18.35
C SER A 163 -22.23 -0.74 19.09
N ILE A 164 -21.83 -1.83 19.75
CA ILE A 164 -22.73 -2.68 20.55
C ILE A 164 -22.96 -2.08 21.95
N THR A 165 -21.89 -1.66 22.63
CA THR A 165 -21.96 -1.34 24.07
C THR A 165 -22.13 0.14 24.38
N HIS A 166 -21.81 1.01 23.42
CA HIS A 166 -21.68 2.46 23.58
C HIS A 166 -20.72 2.85 24.71
N ARG A 167 -19.77 1.96 25.05
CA ARG A 167 -18.85 2.12 26.18
C ARG A 167 -17.41 2.06 25.70
N VAL A 168 -16.75 3.21 25.64
CA VAL A 168 -15.29 3.33 25.55
C VAL A 168 -14.87 4.56 26.35
N SER A 169 -13.61 4.63 26.78
CA SER A 169 -13.11 5.84 27.41
C SER A 169 -13.10 7.01 26.41
N PRO A 170 -13.26 8.27 26.84
CA PRO A 170 -13.27 9.42 25.93
C PRO A 170 -12.04 9.51 25.00
N PRO A 171 -10.79 9.25 25.45
CA PRO A 171 -9.63 9.23 24.55
C PRO A 171 -9.69 8.12 23.50
N LEU A 172 -10.26 6.98 23.86
CA LEU A 172 -10.40 5.84 22.95
C LEU A 172 -11.51 6.09 21.94
N LYS A 173 -12.56 6.81 22.33
CA LYS A 173 -13.60 7.29 21.42
C LYS A 173 -12.99 8.13 20.30
N SER A 174 -12.08 9.07 20.58
CA SER A 174 -11.47 9.90 19.54
C SER A 174 -10.60 9.12 18.54
N TRP A 175 -10.08 7.94 18.89
CA TRP A 175 -9.26 7.13 17.98
C TRP A 175 -10.08 6.23 17.07
N ILE A 176 -11.27 5.82 17.49
CA ILE A 176 -12.21 5.09 16.62
C ILE A 176 -13.12 6.04 15.84
N ALA A 177 -13.46 7.20 16.43
CA ALA A 177 -14.38 8.18 15.86
C ALA A 177 -13.88 8.89 14.61
N TYR A 178 -12.58 8.84 14.30
CA TYR A 178 -12.05 9.38 13.04
C TYR A 178 -12.69 8.70 11.81
N GLU A 179 -13.09 7.44 11.94
CA GLU A 179 -13.90 6.73 10.93
C GLU A 179 -15.41 6.72 11.25
N THR A 180 -15.83 7.13 12.46
CA THR A 180 -17.21 6.90 12.95
C THR A 180 -18.09 8.14 13.11
N GLU A 181 -17.56 9.36 13.13
CA GLU A 181 -18.41 10.54 12.99
C GLU A 181 -18.58 10.80 11.50
N PRO A 182 -19.71 10.36 10.88
CA PRO A 182 -19.97 10.73 9.50
C PRO A 182 -19.93 12.25 9.42
N ASP A 183 -19.29 12.76 8.37
CA ASP A 183 -19.40 14.17 8.00
C ASP A 183 -20.86 14.59 8.13
N ASP A 184 -21.08 15.78 8.68
CA ASP A 184 -22.46 16.26 8.75
C ASP A 184 -23.06 16.28 7.34
N GLN A 185 -24.37 16.07 7.26
CA GLN A 185 -25.04 15.94 5.96
C GLN A 185 -24.77 17.15 5.06
N GLN A 186 -24.50 18.31 5.68
CA GLN A 186 -24.14 19.55 5.00
C GLN A 186 -22.77 19.46 4.31
N THR A 187 -21.74 18.91 4.96
CA THR A 187 -20.40 18.71 4.39
C THR A 187 -20.44 17.70 3.24
N ILE A 188 -21.18 16.59 3.40
CA ILE A 188 -21.38 15.60 2.33
C ILE A 188 -22.06 16.24 1.11
N ASP A 189 -23.13 17.01 1.34
CA ASP A 189 -23.88 17.65 0.27
C ASP A 189 -23.05 18.76 -0.40
N GLU A 190 -22.20 19.48 0.35
CA GLU A 190 -21.27 20.47 -0.18
C GLU A 190 -20.16 19.83 -1.03
N ASN A 191 -19.50 18.78 -0.54
CA ASN A 191 -18.48 18.04 -1.30
C ASN A 191 -19.07 17.48 -2.59
N ARG A 192 -20.28 16.89 -2.51
CA ARG A 192 -21.01 16.42 -3.70
C ARG A 192 -21.31 17.57 -4.67
N ARG A 193 -21.72 18.74 -4.19
CA ARG A 193 -21.95 19.92 -5.05
C ARG A 193 -20.66 20.35 -5.76
N ILE A 194 -19.55 20.42 -5.03
CA ILE A 194 -18.24 20.83 -5.55
C ILE A 194 -17.75 19.85 -6.63
N TYR A 195 -17.86 18.55 -6.39
CA TYR A 195 -17.44 17.54 -7.37
C TYR A 195 -18.39 17.41 -8.57
N SER A 196 -19.69 17.65 -8.41
CA SER A 196 -20.67 17.53 -9.50
C SER A 196 -20.82 18.79 -10.37
N SER A 197 -20.65 19.97 -9.78
CA SER A 197 -20.98 21.26 -10.43
C SER A 197 -20.02 22.41 -10.11
N GLY A 198 -19.06 22.21 -9.22
CA GLY A 198 -18.06 23.21 -8.86
C GLY A 198 -17.01 23.42 -9.95
N THR A 199 -16.28 24.52 -9.81
CA THR A 199 -15.10 24.83 -10.61
C THR A 199 -13.92 23.95 -10.21
N TYR A 200 -12.98 23.75 -11.12
CA TYR A 200 -11.73 23.03 -10.83
C TYR A 200 -10.93 23.68 -9.68
N GLY A 201 -11.01 25.01 -9.53
CA GLY A 201 -10.39 25.71 -8.42
C GLY A 201 -11.04 25.41 -7.06
N GLU A 202 -12.36 25.27 -7.01
CA GLU A 202 -13.08 24.82 -5.80
C GLU A 202 -12.70 23.38 -5.45
N GLN A 203 -12.55 22.49 -6.43
CA GLN A 203 -12.11 21.11 -6.21
C GLN A 203 -10.67 21.04 -5.66
N ILE A 204 -9.74 21.82 -6.20
CA ILE A 204 -8.38 21.92 -5.63
C ILE A 204 -8.44 22.49 -4.21
N GLY A 205 -9.27 23.51 -3.98
CA GLY A 205 -9.41 24.14 -2.67
C GLY A 205 -9.93 23.17 -1.61
N LEU A 206 -10.92 22.35 -1.96
CA LEU A 206 -11.44 21.26 -1.13
C LEU A 206 -10.33 20.28 -0.75
N ARG A 207 -9.66 19.69 -1.75
CA ARG A 207 -8.58 18.72 -1.51
C ARG A 207 -7.41 19.34 -0.75
N ALA A 208 -7.05 20.59 -1.02
CA ALA A 208 -6.00 21.27 -0.25
C ALA A 208 -6.34 21.38 1.24
N GLY A 209 -7.63 21.49 1.59
CA GLY A 209 -8.12 21.45 2.97
C GLY A 209 -8.07 20.06 3.60
N GLU A 210 -8.28 19.00 2.82
CA GLU A 210 -8.26 17.59 3.24
C GLU A 210 -6.83 17.04 3.37
N LEU A 211 -5.89 17.58 2.60
CA LEU A 211 -4.51 17.09 2.50
C LEU A 211 -3.83 16.87 3.87
N PRO A 212 -3.92 17.76 4.88
CA PRO A 212 -3.29 17.52 6.19
C PRO A 212 -3.83 16.28 6.91
N GLY A 213 -5.12 15.96 6.73
CA GLY A 213 -5.72 14.74 7.26
C GLY A 213 -5.23 13.53 6.50
N ASP A 214 -5.22 13.62 5.16
CA ASP A 214 -4.80 12.55 4.25
C ASP A 214 -3.32 12.14 4.44
N VAL A 215 -2.40 13.10 4.60
CA VAL A 215 -0.97 12.82 4.85
C VAL A 215 -0.65 12.47 6.32
N THR A 216 -1.66 12.39 7.18
CA THR A 216 -1.45 11.97 8.57
C THR A 216 -1.61 10.46 8.64
N PRO A 217 -0.65 9.73 9.23
CA PRO A 217 -0.72 8.28 9.23
C PRO A 217 -1.99 7.73 9.90
N ASP A 218 -2.62 6.78 9.25
CA ASP A 218 -3.88 6.17 9.64
C ASP A 218 -3.73 4.67 10.00
N ILE A 219 -4.87 3.99 10.17
CA ILE A 219 -4.90 2.56 10.51
C ILE A 219 -4.52 1.70 9.29
N ASP A 220 -4.85 2.16 8.09
CA ASP A 220 -4.59 1.49 6.82
C ASP A 220 -3.09 1.43 6.50
N ASP A 221 -2.33 2.45 6.91
CA ASP A 221 -0.87 2.48 6.84
C ASP A 221 -0.21 1.30 7.56
N ALA A 222 -0.78 0.88 8.70
CA ALA A 222 -0.26 -0.28 9.43
C ALA A 222 -0.32 -1.54 8.56
N PHE A 223 -1.41 -1.70 7.80
CA PHE A 223 -1.55 -2.80 6.85
C PHE A 223 -0.56 -2.67 5.68
N VAL A 224 -0.43 -1.48 5.09
CA VAL A 224 0.50 -1.21 3.99
C VAL A 224 1.94 -1.51 4.42
N LEU A 225 2.37 -0.99 5.57
CA LEU A 225 3.69 -1.22 6.12
C LEU A 225 3.92 -2.70 6.45
N ALA A 226 2.93 -3.41 6.98
CA ALA A 226 3.06 -4.84 7.23
C ALA A 226 3.32 -5.62 5.93
N ALA A 227 2.57 -5.33 4.88
CA ALA A 227 2.76 -5.93 3.57
C ALA A 227 4.15 -5.58 3.00
N PHE A 228 4.61 -4.34 3.15
CA PHE A 228 5.96 -3.91 2.79
C PHE A 228 7.04 -4.73 3.53
N LEU A 229 6.88 -4.96 4.83
CA LEU A 229 7.82 -5.76 5.62
C LEU A 229 7.85 -7.22 5.19
N LEU A 230 6.69 -7.81 4.88
CA LEU A 230 6.60 -9.16 4.32
C LEU A 230 7.29 -9.24 2.95
N GLY A 231 7.12 -8.22 2.11
CA GLY A 231 7.81 -8.07 0.83
C GLY A 231 9.32 -8.00 1.00
N LEU A 232 9.78 -7.14 1.91
CA LEU A 232 11.19 -6.98 2.25
C LEU A 232 11.80 -8.30 2.75
N TYR A 233 11.07 -9.02 3.62
CA TYR A 233 11.45 -10.36 4.08
C TYR A 233 11.60 -11.34 2.90
N ALA A 234 10.60 -11.43 2.03
CA ALA A 234 10.60 -12.35 0.90
C ALA A 234 11.74 -12.05 -0.09
N GLY A 235 12.02 -10.76 -0.31
CA GLY A 235 13.11 -10.31 -1.19
C GLY A 235 14.49 -10.63 -0.64
N ARG A 236 14.72 -10.41 0.66
CA ARG A 236 15.98 -10.78 1.32
C ARG A 236 16.21 -12.28 1.35
N ARG A 237 15.13 -13.07 1.39
CA ARG A 237 15.16 -14.53 1.28
C ARG A 237 15.24 -15.04 -0.16
N ARG A 238 15.21 -14.14 -1.15
CA ARG A 238 15.27 -14.45 -2.58
C ARG A 238 14.21 -15.45 -3.05
N ILE A 239 13.04 -15.47 -2.39
CA ILE A 239 11.98 -16.45 -2.63
C ILE A 239 11.55 -16.51 -4.10
N PHE A 240 11.47 -15.35 -4.76
CA PHE A 240 11.08 -15.23 -6.17
C PHE A 240 12.24 -15.26 -7.16
N HIS A 241 13.49 -15.36 -6.70
CA HIS A 241 14.65 -15.53 -7.60
C HIS A 241 14.83 -17.02 -7.97
N ASP A 242 14.43 -17.93 -7.08
CA ASP A 242 14.44 -19.38 -7.31
C ASP A 242 13.10 -19.97 -6.86
N VAL A 243 12.07 -19.75 -7.68
CA VAL A 243 10.72 -20.25 -7.41
C VAL A 243 10.70 -21.77 -7.23
N PRO A 244 11.37 -22.59 -8.08
CA PRO A 244 11.41 -24.04 -7.91
C PRO A 244 11.86 -24.50 -6.52
N ALA A 245 12.93 -23.91 -5.98
CA ALA A 245 13.43 -24.25 -4.64
C ALA A 245 12.44 -23.91 -3.51
N HIS A 246 11.57 -22.93 -3.73
CA HIS A 246 10.59 -22.46 -2.75
C HIS A 246 9.15 -22.97 -2.99
N LEU A 247 8.92 -23.82 -4.00
CA LEU A 247 7.59 -24.35 -4.32
C LEU A 247 6.85 -24.99 -3.14
N PRO A 248 7.46 -25.83 -2.29
CA PRO A 248 6.75 -26.43 -1.16
C PRO A 248 6.22 -25.38 -0.17
N PHE A 249 7.00 -24.32 0.07
CA PHE A 249 6.62 -23.20 0.92
C PHE A 249 5.50 -22.39 0.27
N ILE A 250 5.64 -22.04 -1.01
CA ILE A 250 4.64 -21.27 -1.77
C ILE A 250 3.29 -22.03 -1.82
N ARG A 251 3.31 -23.34 -2.08
CA ARG A 251 2.08 -24.17 -2.09
C ARG A 251 1.40 -24.23 -0.72
N ARG A 252 2.18 -24.28 0.36
CA ARG A 252 1.63 -24.24 1.72
C ARG A 252 0.97 -22.89 2.01
N LEU A 253 1.64 -21.79 1.67
CA LEU A 253 1.08 -20.44 1.78
C LEU A 253 -0.19 -20.28 0.94
N GLN A 254 -0.19 -20.76 -0.30
CA GLN A 254 -1.35 -20.72 -1.18
C GLN A 254 -2.54 -21.46 -0.56
N ARG A 255 -2.33 -22.67 -0.01
CA ARG A 255 -3.41 -23.43 0.64
C ARG A 255 -4.00 -22.70 1.84
N TRP A 256 -3.15 -22.25 2.77
CA TRP A 256 -3.63 -21.51 3.94
C TRP A 256 -4.25 -20.16 3.55
N GLY A 257 -3.66 -19.45 2.60
CA GLY A 257 -4.18 -18.18 2.09
C GLY A 257 -5.54 -18.34 1.42
N LEU A 258 -5.76 -19.39 0.62
CA LEU A 258 -7.06 -19.67 0.03
C LEU A 258 -8.12 -20.07 1.07
N ILE A 259 -7.74 -20.84 2.10
CA ILE A 259 -8.66 -21.23 3.17
C ILE A 259 -9.05 -20.01 4.01
N ILE A 260 -8.06 -19.26 4.53
CA ILE A 260 -8.28 -18.10 5.39
C ILE A 260 -8.96 -16.99 4.60
N GLY A 261 -8.45 -16.67 3.40
CA GLY A 261 -9.00 -15.63 2.54
C GLY A 261 -10.40 -15.99 2.02
N GLY A 262 -10.64 -17.25 1.65
CA GLY A 262 -11.96 -17.72 1.22
C GLY A 262 -13.00 -17.65 2.35
N ALA A 263 -12.62 -18.05 3.57
CA ALA A 263 -13.49 -17.93 4.74
C ALA A 263 -13.74 -16.45 5.11
N GLY A 264 -12.70 -15.61 5.09
CA GLY A 264 -12.81 -14.19 5.43
C GLY A 264 -13.63 -13.38 4.43
N ASN A 265 -13.57 -13.69 3.13
CA ASN A 265 -14.40 -13.05 2.11
C ASN A 265 -15.89 -13.49 2.16
N ALA A 266 -16.20 -14.61 2.83
CA ALA A 266 -17.53 -15.19 2.88
C ALA A 266 -18.29 -14.88 4.18
N ALA A 267 -17.59 -14.32 5.17
CA ALA A 267 -18.14 -13.86 6.46
C ALA A 267 -18.53 -12.38 6.36
#